data_AF-A0A137PCA9-F1
#
_entry.id   AF-A0A137PCA9-F1
#
_cell.length_a   1.000
_cell.length_b   1.000
_cell.length_c   1.000
_cell.angle_alpha   90.00
_cell.angle_beta   90.00
_cell.angle_gamma   90.00
#
_symmetry.space_group_name_H-M   'P 1'
#
loop_
_entity.id
_entity.type
_entity.pdbx_description
1 polymer ?
#
loop_
_entity_poly.entity_id
_entity_poly.type
_entity_poly.pdbx_seq_one_letter_code
_entity_poly.pdbx_strand_id
1 'polypeptide(L)'
;MGGYGIAILPIGMEGAIFVLSSIFILWLIDSKLVNRLTIRLIAAISFADLLNHIGLYVSITQAKGMWDNLCYTLAGFQTFTRTFYNLTYLAICFHLYRSLVLLKKSSIKFELTIWIGIWVVIIPLMTIYYFLGAFTGSLQKGGCNPGSRDPLYNKIFSAITGTFCLLTMITCLVTTVIGHRSLTKWINSYANSNLREDSDQDNFKKQRLKMAERSFLYP
;
A
#
# COMPACT_ATOMS: atom_id res chain seq x y z
N MET A 1 -1.58 -20.47 -20.03
CA MET A 1 -1.09 -19.15 -19.58
C MET A 1 -0.89 -19.24 -18.07
N GLY A 2 0.34 -19.37 -17.55
CA GLY A 2 0.49 -19.60 -16.09
C GLY A 2 1.89 -19.67 -15.49
N GLY A 3 2.99 -19.45 -16.23
CA GLY A 3 4.33 -19.57 -15.65
C GLY A 3 4.74 -18.40 -14.75
N TYR A 4 4.55 -17.17 -15.23
CA TYR A 4 5.11 -15.98 -14.58
C TYR A 4 4.43 -15.61 -13.26
N GLY A 5 3.09 -15.66 -13.19
CA GLY A 5 2.37 -15.34 -11.96
C GLY A 5 2.65 -16.35 -10.83
N ILE A 6 2.76 -17.64 -11.16
CA ILE A 6 3.02 -18.68 -10.17
C ILE A 6 4.47 -18.61 -9.66
N ALA A 7 5.42 -18.13 -10.47
CA ALA A 7 6.82 -17.98 -10.06
C ALA A 7 7.09 -16.68 -9.28
N ILE A 8 6.47 -15.56 -9.68
CA ILE A 8 6.78 -14.23 -9.09
C ILE A 8 6.01 -13.97 -7.80
N LEU A 9 4.76 -14.41 -7.70
CA LEU A 9 3.94 -14.15 -6.52
C LEU A 9 4.52 -14.75 -5.23
N PRO A 10 5.05 -15.99 -5.22
CA PRO A 10 5.72 -16.54 -4.04
C PRO A 10 6.91 -15.70 -3.57
N ILE A 11 7.70 -15.16 -4.48
CA ILE A 11 8.84 -14.31 -4.15
C ILE A 11 8.36 -13.05 -3.40
N GLY A 12 7.27 -12.42 -3.88
CA GLY A 12 6.64 -11.29 -3.21
C GLY A 12 6.11 -11.66 -1.81
N MET A 13 5.44 -12.81 -1.68
CA MET A 13 4.94 -13.31 -0.39
C MET A 13 6.09 -13.56 0.60
N GLU A 14 7.16 -14.22 0.17
CA GLU A 14 8.35 -14.48 0.99
C GLU A 14 9.00 -13.18 1.46
N GLY A 15 9.16 -12.20 0.56
CA GLY A 15 9.68 -10.88 0.91
C GLY A 15 8.84 -10.17 1.96
N ALA A 16 7.51 -10.15 1.79
CA ALA A 16 6.60 -9.54 2.76
C ALA A 16 6.61 -10.25 4.12
N ILE A 17 6.64 -11.59 4.13
CA ILE A 17 6.77 -12.41 5.35
C ILE A 17 8.09 -12.13 6.06
N PHE A 18 9.19 -12.02 5.32
CA PHE A 18 10.50 -11.71 5.88
C PHE A 18 10.53 -10.35 6.57
N VAL A 19 9.96 -9.31 5.94
CA VAL A 19 9.85 -7.97 6.54
C VAL A 19 8.98 -8.00 7.80
N LEU A 20 7.81 -8.63 7.75
CA LEU A 20 6.93 -8.74 8.92
C LEU A 20 7.58 -9.51 10.07
N SER A 21 8.27 -10.62 9.76
CA SER A 21 9.00 -11.42 10.75
C SER A 21 10.14 -10.63 11.37
N SER A 22 10.87 -9.85 10.58
CA SER A 22 11.93 -8.96 11.07
C SER A 22 11.40 -7.90 12.02
N ILE A 23 10.26 -7.27 11.70
CA ILE A 23 9.59 -6.29 12.57
C ILE A 23 9.09 -6.97 13.85
N PHE A 24 8.58 -8.19 13.76
CA PHE A 24 8.14 -8.96 14.92
C PHE A 24 9.30 -9.30 15.87
N ILE A 25 10.45 -9.73 15.33
CA ILE A 25 11.66 -9.95 16.13
C ILE A 25 12.11 -8.64 16.81
N LEU A 26 12.14 -7.53 16.06
CA LEU A 26 12.46 -6.22 16.63
C LEU A 26 11.48 -5.80 17.73
N TRP A 27 10.20 -6.15 17.60
CA TRP A 27 9.19 -5.87 18.61
C TRP A 27 9.42 -6.64 19.91
N LEU A 28 9.87 -7.90 19.81
CA LEU A 28 10.24 -8.72 20.97
C LEU A 28 11.49 -8.18 21.70
N ILE A 29 12.44 -7.60 20.95
CA ILE A 29 13.68 -7.04 21.53
C ILE A 29 13.46 -5.64 22.10
N ASP A 30 12.90 -4.72 21.30
CA ASP A 30 12.66 -3.34 21.68
C ASP A 30 11.33 -2.82 21.08
N SER A 31 10.27 -2.96 21.88
CA SER A 31 8.95 -2.44 21.52
C SER A 31 8.92 -0.91 21.36
N LYS A 32 9.83 -0.15 21.97
CA LYS A 32 9.89 1.31 21.79
C LYS A 32 10.39 1.68 20.40
N LEU A 33 11.28 0.89 19.83
CA LEU A 33 11.76 1.09 18.45
C LEU A 33 10.61 0.87 17.46
N VAL A 34 9.87 -0.23 17.58
CA VAL A 34 8.74 -0.57 16.69
C VAL A 34 7.57 0.42 16.83
N ASN A 35 7.46 1.12 17.97
CA ASN A 35 6.47 2.17 18.16
C ASN A 35 6.78 3.49 17.41
N ARG A 36 7.76 3.49 16.50
CA ARG A 36 7.98 4.59 15.56
C ARG A 36 6.98 4.49 14.40
N LEU A 37 6.44 5.64 13.99
CA LEU A 37 5.48 5.73 12.89
C LEU A 37 5.97 5.01 11.62
N THR A 38 7.23 5.22 11.23
CA THR A 38 7.81 4.63 10.02
C THR A 38 7.75 3.11 10.03
N ILE A 39 8.10 2.46 11.14
CA ILE A 39 8.08 0.99 11.25
C ILE A 39 6.64 0.47 11.22
N ARG A 40 5.69 1.16 11.88
CA ARG A 40 4.27 0.79 11.80
C ARG A 40 3.71 0.92 10.38
N LEU A 41 4.09 1.96 9.64
CA LEU A 41 3.67 2.13 8.24
C LEU A 41 4.27 1.04 7.34
N ILE A 42 5.55 0.70 7.51
CA ILE A 42 6.19 -0.41 6.77
C ILE A 42 5.47 -1.73 7.07
N ALA A 43 5.17 -2.02 8.33
CA ALA A 43 4.42 -3.22 8.70
C ALA A 43 3.05 -3.28 8.02
N ALA A 44 2.34 -2.15 7.95
CA ALA A 44 1.05 -2.07 7.27
C ALA A 44 1.16 -2.28 5.75
N ILE A 45 2.19 -1.73 5.10
CA ILE A 45 2.49 -1.99 3.67
C ILE A 45 2.71 -3.47 3.45
N SER A 46 3.67 -4.06 4.19
CA SER A 46 4.03 -5.47 4.01
C SER A 46 2.86 -6.39 4.29
N PHE A 47 2.00 -6.06 5.25
CA PHE A 47 0.77 -6.82 5.50
C PHE A 47 -0.23 -6.73 4.34
N ALA A 48 -0.49 -5.52 3.83
CA ALA A 48 -1.40 -5.33 2.70
C ALA A 48 -0.87 -5.99 1.42
N ASP A 49 0.44 -5.93 1.19
CA ASP A 49 1.13 -6.55 0.07
C ASP A 49 1.06 -8.08 0.13
N LEU A 50 1.34 -8.66 1.31
CA LEU A 50 1.19 -10.09 1.56
C LEU A 50 -0.22 -10.57 1.25
N LEU A 51 -1.24 -9.86 1.77
CA LEU A 51 -2.64 -10.20 1.49
C LEU A 51 -2.96 -10.12 0.00
N ASN A 52 -2.48 -9.09 -0.69
CA ASN A 52 -2.70 -8.92 -2.12
C ASN A 52 -2.05 -10.05 -2.95
N HIS A 53 -0.82 -10.43 -2.60
CA HIS A 53 -0.14 -11.56 -3.23
C HIS A 53 -0.83 -12.90 -2.96
N ILE A 54 -1.25 -13.16 -1.72
CA ILE A 54 -2.03 -14.37 -1.37
C ILE A 54 -3.35 -14.40 -2.16
N GLY A 55 -4.10 -13.30 -2.19
CA GLY A 55 -5.38 -13.22 -2.90
C GLY A 55 -5.24 -13.54 -4.39
N LEU A 56 -4.20 -12.99 -5.03
CA LEU A 56 -3.91 -13.27 -6.44
C LEU A 56 -3.40 -14.70 -6.67
N TYR A 57 -2.50 -15.18 -5.80
CA TYR A 57 -1.92 -16.52 -5.92
C TYR A 57 -3.00 -17.60 -5.79
N VAL A 58 -3.86 -17.51 -4.78
CA VAL A 58 -4.94 -18.47 -4.57
C VAL A 58 -5.97 -18.40 -5.70
N SER A 59 -6.29 -17.22 -6.22
CA SER A 59 -7.20 -17.05 -7.37
C SER A 59 -6.71 -17.73 -8.65
N ILE A 60 -5.40 -17.70 -8.90
CA ILE A 60 -4.77 -18.35 -10.06
C ILE A 60 -4.66 -19.87 -9.86
N THR A 61 -4.22 -20.31 -8.68
CA THR A 61 -3.91 -21.73 -8.41
C THR A 61 -5.15 -22.58 -8.17
N GLN A 62 -6.23 -22.00 -7.63
CA GLN A 62 -7.50 -22.69 -7.37
C GLN A 62 -8.51 -22.52 -8.52
N ALA A 63 -8.03 -22.37 -9.76
CA ALA A 63 -8.88 -22.18 -10.94
C ALA A 63 -9.76 -23.39 -11.33
N LYS A 64 -9.72 -24.49 -10.55
CA LYS A 64 -10.57 -25.68 -10.76
C LYS A 64 -11.94 -25.40 -10.16
N GLY A 65 -13.01 -25.46 -10.96
CA GLY A 65 -14.37 -25.15 -10.51
C GLY A 65 -14.72 -23.65 -10.62
N MET A 66 -14.53 -23.07 -11.81
CA MET A 66 -14.72 -21.63 -12.08
C MET A 66 -16.13 -21.07 -11.78
N TRP A 67 -17.09 -21.94 -11.47
CA TRP A 67 -18.49 -21.62 -11.20
C TRP A 67 -18.94 -22.03 -9.79
N ASP A 68 -18.01 -22.55 -8.98
CA ASP A 68 -18.30 -22.97 -7.62
C ASP A 68 -18.27 -21.79 -6.66
N ASN A 69 -18.98 -21.92 -5.54
CA ASN A 69 -19.01 -20.92 -4.48
C ASN A 69 -17.60 -20.56 -3.99
N LEU A 70 -16.68 -21.53 -3.97
CA LEU A 70 -15.28 -21.31 -3.63
C LEU A 70 -14.64 -20.25 -4.55
N CYS A 71 -14.88 -20.35 -5.86
CA CYS A 71 -14.32 -19.42 -6.83
C CYS A 71 -14.89 -18.01 -6.66
N TYR A 72 -16.18 -17.89 -6.31
CA TYR A 72 -16.80 -16.60 -6.02
C TYR A 72 -16.23 -15.97 -4.74
N THR A 73 -16.00 -16.77 -3.70
CA THR A 73 -15.32 -16.31 -2.48
C THR A 73 -13.90 -15.84 -2.78
N LEU A 74 -13.15 -16.57 -3.61
CA LEU A 74 -11.79 -16.19 -3.99
C LEU A 74 -11.75 -14.91 -4.84
N ALA A 75 -12.68 -14.73 -5.77
CA ALA A 75 -12.82 -13.48 -6.53
C ALA A 75 -13.16 -12.30 -5.60
N GLY A 76 -14.03 -12.51 -4.62
CA GLY A 76 -14.34 -11.54 -3.57
C GLY A 76 -13.12 -11.19 -2.73
N PHE A 77 -12.38 -12.21 -2.27
CA PHE A 77 -11.15 -12.04 -1.49
C PHE A 77 -10.09 -11.28 -2.27
N GLN A 78 -9.82 -11.65 -3.53
CA GLN A 78 -8.88 -10.94 -4.40
C GLN A 78 -9.28 -9.47 -4.62
N THR A 79 -10.58 -9.20 -4.78
CA THR A 79 -11.08 -7.81 -4.91
C THR A 79 -10.89 -7.02 -3.63
N PHE A 80 -11.18 -7.65 -2.49
CA PHE A 80 -10.95 -7.06 -1.16
C PHE A 80 -9.47 -6.74 -0.95
N THR A 81 -8.56 -7.71 -1.15
CA THR A 81 -7.13 -7.52 -0.89
C THR A 81 -6.54 -6.45 -1.79
N ARG A 82 -6.95 -6.38 -3.07
CA ARG A 82 -6.52 -5.32 -3.98
C ARG A 82 -7.04 -3.93 -3.57
N THR A 83 -8.29 -3.86 -3.12
CA THR A 83 -8.88 -2.59 -2.64
C THR A 83 -8.21 -2.14 -1.33
N PHE A 84 -8.00 -3.08 -0.41
CA PHE A 84 -7.29 -2.85 0.85
C PHE A 84 -5.86 -2.38 0.62
N TYR A 85 -5.13 -2.99 -0.32
CA TYR A 85 -3.81 -2.56 -0.75
C TYR A 85 -3.81 -1.11 -1.22
N ASN A 86 -4.66 -0.75 -2.18
CA ASN A 86 -4.73 0.63 -2.71
C ASN A 86 -5.05 1.66 -1.61
N LEU A 87 -6.02 1.38 -0.75
CA LEU A 87 -6.41 2.29 0.33
C LEU A 87 -5.33 2.39 1.42
N THR A 88 -4.59 1.30 1.67
CA THR A 88 -3.43 1.32 2.56
C THR A 88 -2.36 2.27 2.03
N TYR A 89 -2.03 2.20 0.74
CA TYR A 89 -1.09 3.13 0.11
C TYR A 89 -1.56 4.60 0.19
N LEU A 90 -2.85 4.86 -0.02
CA LEU A 90 -3.42 6.20 0.17
C LEU A 90 -3.30 6.70 1.62
N ALA A 91 -3.61 5.84 2.59
CA ALA A 91 -3.48 6.17 4.01
C ALA A 91 -2.03 6.46 4.40
N ILE A 92 -1.08 5.69 3.90
CA ILE A 92 0.35 5.91 4.13
C ILE A 92 0.81 7.22 3.50
N CYS A 93 0.40 7.51 2.26
CA CYS A 93 0.70 8.79 1.63
C CYS A 93 0.20 9.96 2.48
N PHE A 94 -1.00 9.85 3.04
CA PHE A 94 -1.54 10.86 3.93
C PHE A 94 -0.74 10.99 5.24
N HIS A 95 -0.30 9.88 5.84
CA HIS A 95 0.58 9.89 7.00
C HIS A 95 1.94 10.54 6.71
N LEU A 96 2.57 10.18 5.60
CA LEU A 96 3.85 10.73 5.17
C LEU A 96 3.71 12.22 4.85
N TYR A 97 2.67 12.63 4.13
CA TYR A 97 2.39 14.03 3.85
C TYR A 97 2.27 14.84 5.15
N ARG A 98 1.49 14.34 6.12
CA ARG A 98 1.34 15.02 7.41
C ARG A 98 2.67 15.11 8.18
N SER A 99 3.45 14.03 8.19
CA SER A 99 4.70 13.97 8.95
C SER A 99 5.81 14.80 8.32
N LEU A 100 5.95 14.77 6.99
CA LEU A 100 7.06 15.38 6.27
C LEU A 100 6.75 16.80 5.79
N VAL A 101 5.54 17.03 5.27
CA VAL A 101 5.17 18.32 4.69
C VAL A 101 4.61 19.27 5.75
N LEU A 102 3.70 18.77 6.59
CA LEU A 102 3.09 19.59 7.63
C LEU A 102 3.91 19.60 8.94
N LEU A 103 4.96 18.77 9.04
CA LEU A 103 5.77 18.57 10.24
C LEU A 103 4.94 18.32 11.51
N LYS A 104 3.73 17.77 11.35
CA LYS A 104 2.82 17.49 12.46
C LYS A 104 3.07 16.09 12.97
N LYS A 105 3.39 15.96 14.25
CA LYS A 105 3.54 14.66 14.91
C LYS A 105 2.24 13.85 14.76
N SER A 106 2.37 12.61 14.27
CA SER A 106 1.27 11.66 14.23
C SER A 106 0.98 11.15 15.65
N SER A 107 -0.28 11.18 16.05
CA SER A 107 -0.73 10.55 17.29
C SER A 107 -1.35 9.19 16.98
N ILE A 108 -1.24 8.24 17.91
CA ILE A 108 -1.80 6.90 17.72
C ILE A 108 -3.33 6.93 17.50
N LYS A 109 -4.01 7.90 18.12
CA LYS A 109 -5.45 8.14 17.92
C LYS A 109 -5.75 8.48 16.47
N PHE A 110 -4.95 9.37 15.88
CA PHE A 110 -5.11 9.81 14.50
C PHE A 110 -4.82 8.67 13.50
N GLU A 111 -3.78 7.87 13.76
CA GLU A 111 -3.50 6.65 12.98
C GLU A 111 -4.68 5.69 13.00
N LEU A 112 -5.20 5.39 14.19
CA LEU A 112 -6.35 4.50 14.34
C LEU A 112 -7.60 5.06 13.62
N THR A 113 -7.83 6.37 13.65
CA THR A 113 -8.91 7.01 12.88
C THR A 113 -8.78 6.77 11.38
N ILE A 114 -7.56 6.86 10.82
CA ILE A 114 -7.33 6.61 9.39
C ILE A 114 -7.58 5.14 9.06
N TRP A 115 -7.09 4.22 9.88
CA TRP A 115 -7.33 2.77 9.68
C TRP A 115 -8.82 2.41 9.75
N ILE A 116 -9.57 3.02 10.67
CA ILE A 116 -11.04 2.88 10.70
C ILE A 116 -11.67 3.48 9.43
N GLY A 117 -11.18 4.64 8.98
CA GLY A 117 -11.63 5.27 7.75
C GLY A 117 -11.49 4.38 6.52
N ILE A 118 -10.41 3.58 6.44
CA ILE A 118 -10.23 2.59 5.37
C ILE A 118 -11.38 1.58 5.37
N TRP A 119 -11.73 1.01 6.52
CA TRP A 119 -12.83 0.05 6.63
C TRP A 119 -14.19 0.64 6.25
N VAL A 120 -14.44 1.89 6.66
CA VAL A 120 -15.64 2.65 6.30
C VAL A 120 -15.77 2.82 4.77
N VAL A 121 -14.65 2.86 4.04
CA VAL A 121 -14.66 2.95 2.57
C VAL A 121 -14.74 1.56 1.91
N ILE A 122 -14.03 0.56 2.45
CA ILE A 122 -14.00 -0.80 1.89
C ILE A 122 -15.37 -1.45 1.93
N ILE A 123 -16.08 -1.39 3.06
CA ILE A 123 -17.34 -2.14 3.23
C ILE A 123 -18.40 -1.71 2.19
N PRO A 124 -18.66 -0.40 1.97
CA PRO A 124 -19.55 0.05 0.91
C PRO A 124 -19.06 -0.35 -0.49
N LEU A 125 -17.75 -0.22 -0.79
CA LEU A 125 -17.21 -0.61 -2.09
C LEU A 125 -17.41 -2.09 -2.39
N MET A 126 -17.12 -2.96 -1.42
CA MET A 126 -17.32 -4.41 -1.56
C MET A 126 -18.79 -4.75 -1.75
N THR A 127 -19.69 -4.05 -1.06
CA THR A 127 -21.14 -4.17 -1.24
C THR A 127 -21.58 -3.76 -2.64
N ILE A 128 -21.07 -2.65 -3.17
CA ILE A 128 -21.33 -2.20 -4.55
C ILE A 128 -20.82 -3.25 -5.54
N TYR A 129 -19.61 -3.78 -5.35
CA TYR A 129 -19.04 -4.82 -6.21
C TYR A 129 -19.86 -6.12 -6.20
N TYR A 130 -20.40 -6.49 -5.04
CA TYR A 130 -21.34 -7.60 -4.93
C TYR A 130 -22.57 -7.38 -5.81
N PHE A 131 -23.21 -6.22 -5.71
CA PHE A 131 -24.41 -5.90 -6.51
C PHE A 131 -24.13 -5.76 -8.02
N LEU A 132 -22.92 -5.39 -8.41
CA LEU A 132 -22.48 -5.40 -9.82
C LEU A 132 -22.21 -6.83 -10.35
N GLY A 133 -22.31 -7.85 -9.49
CA GLY A 133 -22.01 -9.24 -9.83
C GLY A 133 -20.51 -9.49 -10.03
N ALA A 134 -19.64 -8.63 -9.50
CA ALA A 134 -18.19 -8.68 -9.74
C ALA A 134 -17.51 -9.95 -9.21
N PHE A 135 -18.18 -10.73 -8.35
CA PHE A 135 -17.62 -11.97 -7.80
C PHE A 135 -18.05 -13.21 -8.61
N THR A 136 -18.99 -13.07 -9.54
CA THR A 136 -19.46 -14.19 -10.38
C THR A 136 -18.50 -14.51 -11.55
N GLY A 137 -17.59 -13.57 -11.84
CA GLY A 137 -16.50 -13.69 -12.82
C GLY A 137 -16.92 -13.29 -14.24
N SER A 138 -15.93 -12.95 -15.07
CA SER A 138 -16.12 -12.61 -16.48
C SER A 138 -16.18 -13.86 -17.40
N LEU A 139 -16.62 -13.70 -18.65
CA LEU A 139 -16.77 -14.77 -19.64
C LEU A 139 -15.43 -15.33 -20.18
N GLN A 140 -14.32 -14.58 -20.06
CA GLN A 140 -12.98 -15.01 -20.50
C GLN A 140 -12.10 -15.30 -19.26
N LYS A 141 -12.12 -16.54 -18.77
CA LYS A 141 -11.42 -16.92 -17.52
C LYS A 141 -10.07 -17.59 -17.77
N GLY A 142 -9.04 -17.05 -17.11
CA GLY A 142 -7.76 -17.71 -16.81
C GLY A 142 -7.56 -17.95 -15.30
N GLY A 143 -8.64 -18.06 -14.52
CA GLY A 143 -8.63 -18.19 -13.06
C GLY A 143 -9.92 -17.71 -12.39
N CYS A 144 -9.95 -17.68 -11.05
CA CYS A 144 -11.04 -17.11 -10.25
C CYS A 144 -10.99 -15.58 -10.16
N ASN A 145 -10.83 -14.93 -11.32
CA ASN A 145 -10.69 -13.48 -11.39
C ASN A 145 -12.04 -12.77 -11.21
N PRO A 146 -12.07 -11.63 -10.49
CA PRO A 146 -13.26 -10.82 -10.38
C PRO A 146 -13.63 -10.18 -11.71
N GLY A 147 -14.94 -10.06 -11.92
CA GLY A 147 -15.58 -9.52 -13.10
C GLY A 147 -17.07 -9.86 -13.08
N SER A 148 -17.85 -9.17 -13.91
CA SER A 148 -19.27 -9.45 -14.09
C SER A 148 -19.51 -10.22 -15.39
N ARG A 149 -20.58 -11.02 -15.42
CA ARG A 149 -21.05 -11.69 -16.64
C ARG A 149 -21.64 -10.69 -17.63
N ASP A 150 -22.28 -9.64 -17.10
CA ASP A 150 -22.82 -8.57 -17.92
C ASP A 150 -21.68 -7.63 -18.39
N PRO A 151 -21.53 -7.40 -19.71
CA PRO A 151 -20.45 -6.58 -20.24
C PRO A 151 -20.52 -5.11 -19.77
N LEU A 152 -21.72 -4.57 -19.51
CA LEU A 152 -21.91 -3.22 -18.98
C LEU A 152 -21.43 -3.14 -17.53
N TYR A 153 -21.88 -4.05 -16.66
CA TYR A 153 -21.44 -4.06 -15.26
C TYR A 153 -19.96 -4.38 -15.13
N ASN A 154 -19.40 -5.22 -16.00
CA ASN A 154 -17.97 -5.49 -16.01
C ASN A 154 -17.14 -4.25 -16.38
N LYS A 155 -17.62 -3.44 -17.33
CA LYS A 155 -17.00 -2.14 -17.67
C LYS A 155 -17.08 -1.17 -16.50
N ILE A 156 -18.23 -1.08 -15.81
CA ILE A 156 -18.40 -0.21 -14.64
C ILE A 156 -17.47 -0.64 -13.51
N PHE A 157 -17.42 -1.93 -13.19
CA PHE A 157 -16.49 -2.49 -12.19
C PHE A 157 -15.03 -2.17 -12.53
N SER A 158 -14.63 -2.39 -13.78
CA SER A 158 -13.27 -2.09 -14.27
C SER A 158 -12.95 -0.59 -14.19
N ALA A 159 -13.92 0.27 -14.50
CA ALA A 159 -13.75 1.72 -14.40
C ALA A 159 -13.59 2.19 -12.95
N ILE A 160 -14.38 1.66 -12.01
CA ILE A 160 -14.25 2.01 -10.58
C ILE A 160 -12.90 1.54 -10.05
N THR A 161 -12.56 0.27 -10.24
CA THR A 161 -11.29 -0.30 -9.74
C THR A 161 -10.07 0.37 -10.38
N GLY A 162 -10.13 0.65 -11.69
CA GLY A 162 -9.12 1.40 -12.41
C GLY A 162 -8.93 2.83 -11.88
N THR A 163 -10.04 3.53 -11.61
CA THR A 163 -10.00 4.88 -11.01
C THR A 163 -9.31 4.89 -9.65
N PHE A 164 -9.63 3.94 -8.76
CA PHE A 164 -8.95 3.83 -7.46
C PHE A 164 -7.45 3.55 -7.61
N CYS A 165 -7.05 2.67 -8.53
CA CYS A 165 -5.63 2.42 -8.81
C CYS A 165 -4.92 3.69 -9.31
N LEU A 166 -5.54 4.40 -10.26
CA LEU A 166 -5.00 5.63 -10.84
C LEU A 166 -4.89 6.76 -9.80
N LEU A 167 -5.92 6.96 -8.99
CA LEU A 167 -5.90 7.92 -7.87
C LEU A 167 -4.79 7.58 -6.87
N THR A 168 -4.61 6.29 -6.55
CA THR A 168 -3.55 5.83 -5.63
C THR A 168 -2.18 6.14 -6.21
N MET A 169 -1.94 5.81 -7.48
CA MET A 169 -0.69 6.09 -8.17
C MET A 169 -0.38 7.59 -8.22
N ILE A 170 -1.34 8.43 -8.61
CA ILE A 170 -1.18 9.89 -8.64
C ILE A 170 -0.86 10.42 -7.23
N THR A 171 -1.59 9.96 -6.22
CA THR A 171 -1.38 10.41 -4.83
C THR A 171 0.00 10.02 -4.32
N CYS A 172 0.48 8.81 -4.64
CA CYS A 172 1.83 8.36 -4.28
C CYS A 172 2.90 9.23 -4.97
N LEU A 173 2.75 9.49 -6.27
CA LEU A 173 3.67 10.34 -7.02
C LEU A 173 3.72 11.77 -6.46
N VAL A 174 2.55 12.38 -6.24
CA VAL A 174 2.45 13.74 -5.69
C VAL A 174 3.06 13.81 -4.29
N THR A 175 2.74 12.85 -3.43
CA THR A 175 3.28 12.80 -2.06
C THR A 175 4.79 12.65 -2.06
N THR A 176 5.33 11.82 -2.96
CA THR A 176 6.79 11.64 -3.12
C THR A 176 7.46 12.93 -3.56
N VAL A 177 6.93 13.59 -4.61
CA VAL A 177 7.49 14.84 -5.14
C VAL A 177 7.42 15.97 -4.11
N ILE A 178 6.27 16.15 -3.45
CA ILE A 178 6.11 17.20 -2.43
C ILE A 178 6.95 16.89 -1.19
N GLY A 179 6.98 15.62 -0.77
CA GLY A 179 7.80 15.16 0.35
C GLY A 179 9.28 15.47 0.14
N HIS A 180 9.81 15.17 -1.05
CA HIS A 180 11.18 15.49 -1.40
C HIS A 180 11.46 17.00 -1.34
N ARG A 181 10.62 17.82 -1.96
CA ARG A 181 10.77 19.28 -1.97
C ARG A 181 10.69 19.87 -0.56
N SER A 182 9.76 19.40 0.25
CA SER A 182 9.57 19.88 1.63
C SER A 182 10.77 19.52 2.51
N LEU A 183 11.26 18.28 2.41
CA LEU A 183 12.39 17.83 3.21
C LEU A 183 13.69 18.55 2.83
N THR A 184 13.94 18.76 1.53
CA THR A 184 15.08 19.58 1.06
C THR A 184 15.01 21.01 1.62
N LYS A 185 13.84 21.65 1.57
CA LYS A 185 13.64 23.00 2.14
C LYS A 185 13.89 23.02 3.64
N TRP A 186 13.38 22.02 4.37
CA TRP A 186 13.58 21.91 5.81
C TRP A 186 15.06 21.72 6.17
N ILE A 187 15.78 20.83 5.47
CA ILE A 187 17.21 20.61 5.69
C ILE A 187 18.00 21.91 5.48
N ASN A 188 17.73 22.62 4.38
CA ASN A 188 18.42 23.88 4.07
C ASN A 188 18.13 24.95 5.12
N SER A 189 16.86 25.11 5.51
CA SER A 189 16.47 26.07 6.54
C SER A 189 17.07 25.73 7.91
N TYR A 190 17.14 24.45 8.28
CA TYR A 190 17.71 24.01 9.54
C TYR A 190 19.21 24.25 9.60
N ALA A 191 19.94 23.89 8.52
CA ALA A 191 21.37 24.10 8.43
C ALA A 191 21.73 25.59 8.51
N ASN A 192 21.01 26.44 7.79
CA ASN A 192 21.27 27.88 7.78
C ASN A 192 20.95 28.58 9.11
N SER A 193 20.08 28.01 9.96
CA SER A 193 19.63 28.64 11.21
C SER A 193 20.36 28.13 12.46
N ASN A 194 20.86 26.89 12.45
CA ASN A 194 21.39 26.24 13.66
C ASN A 194 22.89 25.93 13.62
N LEU A 195 23.54 26.01 12.45
CA LEU A 195 24.97 25.75 12.32
C LEU A 195 25.69 27.08 12.04
N ARG A 196 26.72 27.40 12.82
CA ARG A 196 27.44 28.69 12.72
C ARG A 196 28.68 28.63 11.81
N GLU A 197 29.20 27.44 11.53
CA GLU A 197 30.35 27.24 10.65
C GLU A 197 29.93 26.71 9.28
N ASP A 198 30.41 27.34 8.20
CA ASP A 198 30.07 26.97 6.82
C ASP A 198 30.50 25.54 6.47
N SER A 199 31.63 25.06 7.01
CA SER A 199 32.12 23.71 6.74
C SER A 199 31.23 22.61 7.34
N ASP A 200 30.64 22.86 8.51
CA ASP A 200 29.70 21.96 9.18
C ASP A 200 28.31 22.01 8.51
N GLN A 201 27.90 23.18 8.00
CA GLN A 201 26.68 23.33 7.23
C GLN A 201 26.69 22.47 5.96
N ASP A 202 27.75 22.54 5.16
CA ASP A 202 27.81 21.85 3.88
C ASP A 202 27.91 20.33 4.05
N ASN A 203 28.68 19.86 5.04
CA ASN A 203 28.74 18.44 5.38
C ASN A 203 27.38 17.92 5.89
N PHE A 204 26.70 18.67 6.75
CA PHE A 204 25.37 18.30 7.26
C PHE A 204 24.33 18.26 6.13
N LYS A 205 24.27 19.29 5.28
CA LYS A 205 23.36 19.35 4.12
C LYS A 205 23.59 18.16 3.20
N LYS A 206 24.85 17.88 2.84
CA LYS A 206 25.22 16.78 1.94
C LYS A 206 24.83 15.41 2.51
N GLN A 207 25.06 15.18 3.80
CA GLN A 207 24.68 13.90 4.45
C GLN A 207 23.16 13.74 4.55
N ARG A 208 22.43 14.77 4.96
CA ARG A 208 20.97 14.69 5.15
C ARG A 208 20.22 14.63 3.83
N LEU A 209 20.66 15.35 2.80
CA LEU A 209 20.08 15.24 1.45
C LEU A 209 20.33 13.86 0.85
N LYS A 210 21.53 13.31 1.01
CA LYS A 210 21.84 11.95 0.56
C LYS A 210 21.01 10.89 1.28
N MET A 211 20.76 11.07 2.58
CA MET A 211 19.88 10.19 3.35
C MET A 211 18.42 10.32 2.89
N ALA A 212 17.94 11.53 2.66
CA ALA A 212 16.61 11.80 2.14
C ALA A 212 16.38 11.13 0.78
N GLU A 213 17.29 11.36 -0.16
CA GLU A 213 17.24 10.80 -1.51
C GLU A 213 17.21 9.26 -1.47
N ARG A 214 18.03 8.65 -0.60
CA ARG A 214 18.03 7.20 -0.37
C ARG A 214 16.71 6.68 0.22
N SER A 215 16.13 7.39 1.18
CA SER A 215 14.85 6.98 1.80
C SER A 215 13.66 7.04 0.83
N PHE A 216 13.76 7.79 -0.28
CA PHE A 216 12.73 7.83 -1.31
C PHE A 216 13.01 6.90 -2.50
N LEU A 217 14.28 6.56 -2.77
CA LEU A 217 14.68 5.59 -3.79
C LEU A 217 14.47 4.14 -3.35
N TYR A 218 14.51 3.88 -2.04
CA TYR A 218 14.29 2.57 -1.43
C TYR A 218 13.17 2.69 -0.37
N PRO A 219 11.90 2.81 -0.79
CA PRO A 219 10.76 2.85 0.13
C PRO A 219 10.61 1.56 0.94
#